data_AF-A0A1V5XBT1-F1
#
_entry.id   AF-A0A1V5XBT1-F1
#
_cell.length_a   1.000
_cell.length_b   1.000
_cell.length_c   1.000
_cell.angle_alpha   90.00
_cell.angle_beta   90.00
_cell.angle_gamma   90.00
#
_symmetry.space_group_name_H-M   'P 1'
#
loop_
_entity.id
_entity.type
_entity.pdbx_description
1 polymer ?
#
loop_
_entity_poly.entity_id
_entity_poly.type
_entity_poly.pdbx_seq_one_letter_code
_entity_poly.pdbx_strand_id
1 'polypeptide(L)'
;MKTENFMIINSENGQQDEILGKYLYYSLPKLIIKAEKVKEACIQTGFPISVNENISVTDAFRSATGEIRDRIEKADGSEKHISRIYCRDNKRVESDTLSRELVEETLFESTNTYRKLANITLDKASGEMVLSDVDYSSDRDIRGYFSRAERLFELYQDCVGNRSIETMAEKYVSGMQAIGISARGHHYFVPKAYMRKISLLEDFMEAIAKENLFSYADNRDAKYISINSMYVADDAKQRGKMCREFYQDIGREIDEYQRRITSLIQNGNSSQRILDRWELKIQSLENKKREYETILKQDLSGVDENFSMLRDMCDQFKLRVKSSQIFGVAA
;
A
#
# COMPACT_ATOMS: atom_id res chain seq x y z
N MET A 1 16.66 -14.34 -40.66
CA MET A 1 15.69 -13.43 -40.03
C MET A 1 14.60 -14.31 -39.41
N LYS A 2 14.69 -14.62 -38.12
CA LYS A 2 13.68 -15.45 -37.43
C LYS A 2 12.53 -14.54 -37.02
N THR A 3 11.33 -14.89 -37.45
CA THR A 3 10.07 -14.21 -37.14
C THR A 3 9.79 -14.40 -35.65
N GLU A 4 10.11 -13.40 -34.82
CA GLU A 4 9.85 -13.44 -33.39
C GLU A 4 8.36 -13.19 -33.12
N ASN A 5 7.71 -14.19 -32.50
CA ASN A 5 6.44 -14.19 -31.77
C ASN A 5 5.56 -12.92 -31.85
N PHE A 6 4.81 -12.77 -32.94
CA PHE A 6 3.64 -11.88 -32.94
C PHE A 6 2.50 -12.58 -32.19
N MET A 7 2.09 -12.02 -31.05
CA MET A 7 0.86 -12.45 -30.39
C MET A 7 -0.33 -11.84 -31.14
N ILE A 8 -1.07 -12.68 -31.84
CA ILE A 8 -2.29 -12.29 -32.54
C ILE A 8 -3.46 -12.55 -31.60
N ILE A 9 -4.25 -11.51 -31.31
CA ILE A 9 -5.55 -11.67 -30.65
C ILE A 9 -6.60 -11.66 -31.76
N ASN A 10 -7.22 -12.81 -31.97
CA ASN A 10 -8.33 -12.94 -32.91
C ASN A 10 -9.64 -12.62 -32.16
N SER A 11 -10.47 -11.73 -32.70
CA SER A 11 -11.87 -11.63 -32.28
C SER A 11 -12.63 -12.94 -32.57
N GLU A 12 -13.83 -13.10 -32.02
CA GLU A 12 -14.77 -14.18 -32.36
C GLU A 12 -15.03 -14.29 -33.88
N ASN A 13 -14.77 -13.21 -34.65
CA ASN A 13 -14.94 -13.15 -36.10
C ASN A 13 -13.64 -13.38 -36.91
N GLY A 14 -12.53 -13.77 -36.26
CA GLY A 14 -11.27 -14.08 -36.95
C GLY A 14 -10.54 -12.86 -37.55
N GLN A 15 -10.90 -11.64 -37.16
CA GLN A 15 -10.16 -10.43 -37.51
C GLN A 15 -9.03 -10.20 -36.50
N GLN A 16 -7.89 -9.67 -36.97
CA GLN A 16 -6.83 -9.20 -36.09
C GLN A 16 -7.34 -7.99 -35.31
N ASP A 17 -7.60 -8.16 -34.02
CA ASP A 17 -7.96 -7.04 -33.17
C ASP A 17 -6.69 -6.33 -32.69
N GLU A 18 -6.74 -5.00 -32.70
CA GLU A 18 -5.76 -4.21 -31.96
C GLU A 18 -5.86 -4.51 -30.45
N ILE A 19 -4.86 -4.10 -29.68
CA ILE A 19 -4.86 -4.24 -28.21
C ILE A 19 -5.06 -2.88 -27.57
N LEU A 20 -5.91 -2.79 -26.55
CA LEU A 20 -6.06 -1.58 -25.73
C LEU A 20 -4.89 -1.41 -24.77
N GLY A 21 -4.36 -2.53 -24.28
CA GLY A 21 -3.34 -2.54 -23.24
C GLY A 21 -3.24 -3.90 -22.56
N LYS A 22 -2.83 -3.89 -21.29
CA LYS A 22 -2.75 -5.07 -20.43
C LYS A 22 -3.51 -4.88 -19.14
N TYR A 23 -4.18 -5.94 -18.70
CA TYR A 23 -4.62 -6.12 -17.33
C TYR A 23 -3.43 -6.63 -16.51
N LEU A 24 -2.96 -5.83 -15.56
CA LEU A 24 -1.91 -6.16 -14.61
C LEU A 24 -2.53 -6.54 -13.28
N TYR A 25 -2.05 -7.62 -12.67
CA TYR A 25 -2.32 -7.88 -11.26
C TYR A 25 -1.05 -8.26 -10.53
N TYR A 26 -1.00 -7.92 -9.25
CA TYR A 26 -0.01 -8.50 -8.36
C TYR A 26 -0.56 -8.75 -6.95
N SER A 27 0.05 -9.70 -6.24
CA SER A 27 -0.15 -9.90 -4.82
C SER A 27 1.18 -10.24 -4.17
N LEU A 28 1.40 -9.64 -3.00
CA LEU A 28 2.62 -9.82 -2.24
C LEU A 28 2.38 -10.88 -1.16
N PRO A 29 3.27 -11.88 -0.98
CA PRO A 29 3.30 -12.66 0.24
C PRO A 29 3.73 -11.74 1.40
N LYS A 30 3.82 -12.26 2.62
CA LYS A 30 4.44 -11.47 3.67
C LYS A 30 5.91 -11.22 3.34
N LEU A 31 6.31 -9.95 3.27
CA LEU A 31 7.67 -9.54 2.95
C LEU A 31 8.39 -9.03 4.19
N ILE A 32 9.61 -9.51 4.38
CA ILE A 32 10.60 -8.96 5.31
C ILE A 32 11.92 -8.96 4.54
N ILE A 33 12.31 -7.81 4.02
CA ILE A 33 13.49 -7.70 3.14
C ILE A 33 14.35 -6.55 3.66
N LYS A 34 15.67 -6.76 3.78
CA LYS A 34 16.59 -5.69 4.16
C LYS A 34 16.48 -4.52 3.17
N ALA A 35 16.42 -3.30 3.68
CA ALA A 35 16.29 -2.10 2.86
C ALA A 35 17.45 -1.98 1.84
N GLU A 36 18.66 -2.35 2.25
CA GLU A 36 19.85 -2.44 1.40
C GLU A 36 19.62 -3.37 0.20
N LYS A 37 19.03 -4.56 0.41
CA LYS A 37 18.74 -5.53 -0.64
C LYS A 37 17.69 -5.04 -1.63
N VAL A 38 16.69 -4.30 -1.16
CA VAL A 38 15.73 -3.64 -2.06
C VAL A 38 16.42 -2.58 -2.91
N LYS A 39 17.35 -1.81 -2.33
CA LYS A 39 18.15 -0.82 -3.07
C LYS A 39 19.05 -1.45 -4.12
N GLU A 40 19.75 -2.54 -3.78
CA GLU A 40 20.52 -3.34 -4.72
C GLU A 40 19.64 -3.83 -5.88
N ALA A 41 18.46 -4.37 -5.58
CA ALA A 41 17.49 -4.80 -6.60
C ALA A 41 17.03 -3.64 -7.49
N CYS A 42 16.80 -2.44 -6.94
CA CYS A 42 16.48 -1.25 -7.75
C CYS A 42 17.62 -0.93 -8.73
N ILE A 43 18.87 -0.96 -8.27
CA ILE A 43 20.03 -0.68 -9.12
C ILE A 43 20.20 -1.75 -10.20
N GLN A 44 20.11 -3.02 -9.82
CA GLN A 44 20.29 -4.15 -10.73
C GLN A 44 19.26 -4.17 -11.87
N THR A 45 18.01 -3.86 -11.55
CA THR A 45 16.90 -3.87 -12.52
C THR A 45 16.75 -2.53 -13.24
N GLY A 46 17.33 -1.45 -12.71
CA GLY A 46 17.08 -0.10 -13.20
C GLY A 46 15.71 0.46 -12.75
N PHE A 47 15.13 -0.08 -11.68
CA PHE A 47 13.85 0.38 -11.14
C PHE A 47 13.97 1.82 -10.60
N PRO A 48 13.14 2.77 -11.07
CA PRO A 48 13.38 4.19 -10.84
C PRO A 48 12.90 4.70 -9.47
N ILE A 49 12.16 3.89 -8.71
CA ILE A 49 11.65 4.30 -7.39
C ILE A 49 12.60 3.80 -6.32
N SER A 50 13.12 4.73 -5.51
CA SER A 50 14.01 4.39 -4.39
C SER A 50 13.22 3.90 -3.18
N VAL A 51 13.78 2.91 -2.48
CA VAL A 51 13.31 2.46 -1.17
C VAL A 51 13.62 3.49 -0.10
N ASN A 52 12.75 3.60 0.92
CA ASN A 52 13.07 4.35 2.12
C ASN A 52 13.92 3.48 3.05
N GLU A 53 15.19 3.83 3.21
CA GLU A 53 16.13 3.14 4.10
C GLU A 53 15.98 3.57 5.57
N ASN A 54 15.34 4.72 5.82
CA ASN A 54 15.11 5.21 7.18
C ASN A 54 13.88 4.54 7.79
N ILE A 55 14.10 3.38 8.42
CA ILE A 55 13.04 2.64 9.09
C ILE A 55 12.75 3.27 10.45
N SER A 56 11.48 3.56 10.68
CA SER A 56 11.02 4.11 11.95
C SER A 56 11.10 3.04 13.04
N VAL A 57 11.80 3.34 14.14
CA VAL A 57 11.86 2.50 15.34
C VAL A 57 10.44 2.19 15.86
N THR A 58 9.51 3.15 15.72
CA THR A 58 8.09 2.96 16.06
C THR A 58 7.42 1.90 15.17
N ASP A 59 7.70 1.90 13.87
CA ASP A 59 7.10 0.94 12.94
C ASP A 59 7.74 -0.43 13.05
N ALA A 60 9.05 -0.49 13.34
CA ALA A 60 9.76 -1.72 13.67
C ALA A 60 9.16 -2.38 14.92
N PHE A 61 8.94 -1.61 15.99
CA PHE A 61 8.34 -2.11 17.22
C PHE A 61 6.90 -2.60 17.02
N ARG A 62 6.08 -1.86 16.28
CA ARG A 62 4.70 -2.27 15.95
C ARG A 62 4.68 -3.55 15.14
N SER A 63 5.59 -3.68 14.16
CA SER A 63 5.74 -4.89 13.36
C SER A 63 6.14 -6.07 14.25
N ALA A 64 7.23 -5.94 15.01
CA ALA A 64 7.74 -6.99 15.89
C ALA A 64 6.71 -7.51 16.90
N THR A 65 6.05 -6.59 17.60
CA THR A 65 5.02 -6.95 18.59
C THR A 65 3.73 -7.46 17.93
N GLY A 66 3.38 -7.01 16.72
CA GLY A 66 2.20 -7.48 15.98
C GLY A 66 2.33 -8.93 15.48
N GLU A 67 3.57 -9.39 15.33
CA GLU A 67 3.94 -10.76 14.95
C GLU A 67 3.94 -11.74 16.13
N ILE A 68 3.86 -11.23 17.36
CA ILE A 68 3.67 -12.07 18.54
C ILE A 68 2.23 -12.57 18.52
N ARG A 69 2.10 -13.82 18.08
CA ARG A 69 0.85 -14.57 18.04
C ARG A 69 1.13 -16.01 18.40
N ASP A 70 0.29 -16.57 19.25
CA ASP A 70 0.23 -18.00 19.51
C ASP A 70 -1.22 -18.46 19.73
N ARG A 71 -1.48 -19.73 19.43
CA ARG A 71 -2.79 -20.37 19.62
C ARG A 71 -2.59 -21.65 20.41
N ILE A 72 -3.10 -21.65 21.63
CA ILE A 72 -2.95 -22.73 22.59
C ILE A 72 -4.29 -23.44 22.72
N GLU A 73 -4.30 -24.76 22.53
CA GLU A 73 -5.45 -25.61 22.80
C GLU A 73 -5.21 -26.35 24.13
N LYS A 74 -6.06 -26.08 25.13
CA LYS A 74 -6.07 -26.83 26.39
C LYS A 74 -7.31 -27.73 26.43
N ALA A 75 -7.11 -29.01 26.68
CA ALA A 75 -8.20 -29.94 26.99
C ALA A 75 -8.40 -29.95 28.50
N ASP A 76 -9.61 -29.61 28.96
CA ASP A 76 -10.02 -29.78 30.35
C ASP A 76 -11.20 -30.75 30.38
N GLY A 77 -10.92 -32.03 30.67
CA GLY A 77 -11.91 -33.10 30.60
C GLY A 77 -12.54 -33.25 29.22
N SER A 78 -13.86 -33.01 29.10
CA SER A 78 -14.62 -33.08 27.85
C SER A 78 -14.63 -31.79 27.03
N GLU A 79 -14.14 -30.67 27.60
CA GLU A 79 -14.15 -29.36 26.94
C GLU A 79 -12.77 -28.99 26.40
N LYS A 80 -12.75 -28.40 25.20
CA LYS A 80 -11.53 -27.85 24.58
C LYS A 80 -11.61 -26.33 24.65
N HIS A 81 -10.69 -25.71 25.39
CA HIS A 81 -10.55 -24.27 25.43
C HIS A 81 -9.42 -23.83 24.48
N ILE A 82 -9.73 -22.86 23.63
CA ILE A 82 -8.76 -22.24 22.73
C ILE A 82 -8.39 -20.88 23.32
N SER A 83 -7.11 -20.67 23.57
CA SER A 83 -6.57 -19.38 24.00
C SER A 83 -5.68 -18.80 22.90
N ARG A 84 -5.76 -17.49 22.68
CA ARG A 84 -4.90 -16.74 21.77
C ARG A 84 -3.98 -15.84 22.57
N ILE A 85 -2.68 -15.88 22.29
CA ILE A 85 -1.71 -14.95 22.83
C ILE A 85 -1.40 -13.92 21.76
N TYR A 86 -1.50 -12.63 22.06
CA TYR A 86 -1.10 -11.56 21.15
C TYR A 86 -0.85 -10.23 21.86
N CYS A 87 -0.20 -9.30 21.15
CA CYS A 87 -0.03 -7.93 21.61
C CYS A 87 -1.16 -7.01 21.11
N ARG A 88 -1.70 -6.17 22.00
CA ARG A 88 -2.67 -5.11 21.66
C ARG A 88 -2.18 -3.73 22.10
N ASP A 89 -2.66 -2.68 21.47
CA ASP A 89 -2.25 -1.31 21.80
C ASP A 89 -2.82 -0.87 23.15
N ASN A 90 -1.98 -0.19 23.95
CA ASN A 90 -2.45 0.49 25.15
C ASN A 90 -3.03 1.86 24.79
N LYS A 91 -3.92 2.38 25.66
CA LYS A 91 -4.26 3.81 25.62
C LYS A 91 -2.96 4.60 25.79
N ARG A 92 -2.69 5.54 24.89
CA ARG A 92 -1.45 6.35 24.86
C ARG A 92 -1.10 6.83 26.27
N VAL A 93 0.04 6.38 26.78
CA VAL A 93 0.49 6.68 28.14
C VAL A 93 1.33 7.97 28.11
N GLU A 94 2.29 8.11 27.18
CA GLU A 94 3.19 9.28 27.04
C GLU A 94 3.65 9.49 25.58
N SER A 95 4.25 10.64 25.24
CA SER A 95 4.65 10.96 23.85
C SER A 95 5.84 10.13 23.36
N ASP A 96 6.79 9.82 24.24
CA ASP A 96 8.10 9.24 23.87
C ASP A 96 8.22 7.74 24.14
N THR A 97 7.21 7.16 24.80
CA THR A 97 7.14 5.73 25.09
C THR A 97 5.98 5.09 24.34
N LEU A 98 6.24 4.01 23.61
CA LEU A 98 5.18 3.13 23.09
C LEU A 98 4.95 2.00 24.06
N SER A 99 3.69 1.57 24.19
CA SER A 99 3.32 0.48 25.10
C SER A 99 2.27 -0.41 24.44
N ARG A 100 2.48 -1.72 24.51
CA ARG A 100 1.52 -2.73 24.08
C ARG A 100 1.37 -3.80 25.15
N GLU A 101 0.13 -4.22 25.38
CA GLU A 101 -0.20 -5.29 26.31
C GLU A 101 -0.07 -6.64 25.61
N LEU A 102 0.74 -7.54 26.19
CA LEU A 102 0.67 -8.96 25.88
C LEU A 102 -0.53 -9.53 26.62
N VAL A 103 -1.46 -10.12 25.89
CA VAL A 103 -2.71 -10.66 26.45
C VAL A 103 -2.92 -12.10 26.06
N GLU A 104 -3.60 -12.82 26.95
CA GLU A 104 -4.24 -14.09 26.67
C GLU A 104 -5.74 -13.86 26.54
N GLU A 105 -6.31 -14.23 25.39
CA GLU A 105 -7.74 -14.22 25.13
C GLU A 105 -8.25 -15.65 25.07
N THR A 106 -9.08 -16.07 26.02
CA THR A 106 -9.73 -17.38 26.03
C THR A 106 -11.09 -17.27 25.35
N LEU A 107 -11.31 -18.10 24.33
CA LEU A 107 -12.51 -18.09 23.52
C LEU A 107 -13.62 -18.92 24.16
N PHE A 108 -14.82 -18.35 24.27
CA PHE A 108 -16.04 -19.02 24.74
C PHE A 108 -17.19 -18.83 23.73
N GLU A 109 -18.27 -19.60 23.87
CA GLU A 109 -19.45 -19.49 22.98
C GLU A 109 -20.15 -18.13 23.10
N SER A 110 -20.13 -17.52 24.29
CA SER A 110 -20.86 -16.27 24.57
C SER A 110 -19.93 -15.06 24.68
N THR A 111 -18.94 -15.09 25.59
CA THR A 111 -18.06 -13.95 25.85
C THR A 111 -16.63 -14.40 26.13
N ASN A 112 -15.67 -13.90 25.34
CA ASN A 112 -14.26 -14.18 25.54
C ASN A 112 -13.76 -13.52 26.83
N THR A 113 -12.82 -14.19 27.51
CA THR A 113 -12.14 -13.60 28.68
C THR A 113 -10.74 -13.15 28.31
N TYR A 114 -10.29 -12.05 28.92
CA TYR A 114 -9.00 -11.45 28.66
C TYR A 114 -8.18 -11.43 29.94
N ARG A 115 -6.95 -11.95 29.87
CA ARG A 115 -5.95 -11.88 30.93
C ARG A 115 -4.75 -11.11 30.42
N LYS A 116 -4.38 -10.05 31.12
CA LYS A 116 -3.13 -9.32 30.87
C LYS A 116 -1.96 -10.17 31.36
N LEU A 117 -0.97 -10.39 30.50
CA LEU A 117 0.22 -11.16 30.83
C LEU A 117 1.41 -10.26 31.14
N ALA A 118 1.61 -9.18 30.37
CA ALA A 118 2.66 -8.20 30.59
C ALA A 118 2.41 -6.93 29.77
N ASN A 119 3.19 -5.89 30.05
CA ASN A 119 3.42 -4.78 29.13
C ASN A 119 4.77 -4.97 28.43
N ILE A 120 4.79 -4.68 27.13
CA ILE A 120 6.01 -4.50 26.35
C ILE A 120 6.05 -3.03 25.96
N THR A 121 7.09 -2.32 26.41
CA THR A 121 7.29 -0.89 26.12
C THR A 121 8.53 -0.67 25.26
N LEU A 122 8.52 0.39 24.47
CA LEU A 122 9.67 0.91 23.74
C LEU A 122 9.89 2.38 24.12
N ASP A 123 11.08 2.69 24.59
CA ASP A 123 11.57 4.07 24.65
C ASP A 123 12.08 4.48 23.26
N LYS A 124 11.52 5.54 22.68
CA LYS A 124 11.87 5.97 21.31
C LYS A 124 13.25 6.63 21.22
N ALA A 125 13.77 7.18 22.31
CA ALA A 125 15.04 7.90 22.33
C ALA A 125 16.22 6.92 22.46
N SER A 126 16.12 5.94 23.35
CA SER A 126 17.14 4.91 23.52
C SER A 126 16.98 3.74 22.55
N GLY A 127 15.75 3.49 22.05
CA GLY A 127 15.44 2.29 21.28
C GLY A 127 15.29 1.03 22.15
N GLU A 128 15.27 1.17 23.48
CA GLU A 128 15.23 0.05 24.41
C GLU A 128 13.81 -0.51 24.57
N MET A 129 13.69 -1.83 24.46
CA MET A 129 12.46 -2.55 24.79
C MET A 129 12.50 -3.03 26.24
N VAL A 130 11.40 -2.84 26.96
CA VAL A 130 11.29 -3.25 28.37
C VAL A 130 10.03 -4.09 28.59
N LEU A 131 10.19 -5.18 29.34
CA LEU A 131 9.10 -6.01 29.83
C LEU A 131 8.73 -5.58 31.25
N SER A 132 7.48 -5.18 31.46
CA SER A 132 6.95 -4.73 32.77
C SER A 132 5.57 -5.33 33.05
N ASP A 133 5.04 -5.12 34.26
CA ASP A 133 3.73 -5.64 34.71
C ASP A 133 3.52 -7.14 34.45
N VAL A 134 4.56 -7.95 34.66
CA VAL A 134 4.53 -9.39 34.37
C VAL A 134 3.62 -10.12 35.35
N ASP A 135 2.67 -10.89 34.81
CA ASP A 135 1.84 -11.82 35.59
C ASP A 135 2.60 -13.12 35.89
N TYR A 136 3.29 -13.13 37.03
CA TYR A 136 4.02 -14.30 37.53
C TYR A 136 3.13 -15.47 37.95
N SER A 137 1.81 -15.29 38.03
CA SER A 137 0.88 -16.39 38.32
C SER A 137 0.43 -17.12 37.05
N SER A 138 0.87 -16.67 35.88
CA SER A 138 0.59 -17.31 34.59
C SER A 138 1.56 -18.46 34.30
N ASP A 139 1.08 -19.54 33.70
CA ASP A 139 1.90 -20.67 33.22
C ASP A 139 2.47 -20.44 31.82
N ARG A 140 2.23 -19.25 31.24
CA ARG A 140 2.67 -18.89 29.89
C ARG A 140 4.14 -18.45 29.87
N ASP A 141 4.82 -18.75 28.77
CA ASP A 141 6.21 -18.31 28.53
C ASP A 141 6.29 -16.82 28.12
N ILE A 142 5.92 -15.95 29.06
CA ILE A 142 5.88 -14.49 28.86
C ILE A 142 7.25 -13.96 28.43
N ARG A 143 8.34 -14.48 29.02
CA ARG A 143 9.70 -14.09 28.67
C ARG A 143 10.07 -14.55 27.26
N GLY A 144 9.69 -15.77 26.86
CA GLY A 144 9.91 -16.25 25.49
C GLY A 144 9.20 -15.39 24.43
N TYR A 145 7.96 -14.95 24.71
CA TYR A 145 7.26 -14.00 23.83
C TYR A 145 7.99 -12.67 23.73
N PHE A 146 8.47 -12.13 24.85
CA PHE A 146 9.25 -10.90 24.87
C PHE A 146 10.56 -11.04 24.10
N SER A 147 11.36 -12.09 24.33
CA SER A 147 12.61 -12.34 23.61
C SER A 147 12.39 -12.59 22.11
N ARG A 148 11.24 -13.16 21.72
CA ARG A 148 10.84 -13.22 20.31
C ARG A 148 10.55 -11.82 19.76
N ALA A 149 9.88 -10.96 20.52
CA ALA A 149 9.60 -9.59 20.12
C ALA A 149 10.90 -8.77 19.95
N GLU A 150 11.87 -8.91 20.86
CA GLU A 150 13.19 -8.25 20.76
C GLU A 150 13.93 -8.66 19.48
N ARG A 151 14.04 -9.97 19.20
CA ARG A 151 14.69 -10.46 17.97
C ARG A 151 14.01 -9.96 16.69
N LEU A 152 12.68 -9.93 16.69
CA LEU A 152 11.93 -9.39 15.55
C LEU A 152 12.11 -7.88 15.43
N PHE A 153 12.20 -7.17 16.55
CA PHE A 153 12.41 -5.73 16.56
C PHE A 153 13.78 -5.36 15.99
N GLU A 154 14.84 -6.05 16.39
CA GLU A 154 16.17 -5.92 15.77
C GLU A 154 16.11 -6.17 14.25
N LEU A 155 15.44 -7.24 13.82
CA LEU A 155 15.26 -7.55 12.40
C LEU A 155 14.47 -6.46 11.65
N TYR A 156 13.42 -5.91 12.25
CA TYR A 156 12.60 -4.91 11.57
C TYR A 156 13.24 -3.53 11.50
N GLN A 157 14.35 -3.27 12.20
CA GLN A 157 15.03 -1.98 12.14
C GLN A 157 15.78 -1.74 10.82
N ASP A 158 16.19 -2.80 10.12
CA ASP A 158 16.87 -2.69 8.81
C ASP A 158 16.02 -3.24 7.65
N CYS A 159 14.79 -3.69 7.93
CA CYS A 159 13.91 -4.33 6.95
C CYS A 159 12.70 -3.47 6.56
N VAL A 160 12.28 -3.62 5.30
CA VAL A 160 11.01 -3.12 4.78
C VAL A 160 10.02 -4.27 4.58
N GLY A 161 8.75 -3.96 4.77
CA GLY A 161 7.65 -4.89 4.56
C GLY A 161 6.76 -4.52 3.36
N ASN A 162 5.64 -5.23 3.25
CA ASN A 162 4.65 -5.07 2.17
C ASN A 162 4.32 -3.62 1.85
N ARG A 163 3.97 -2.82 2.86
CA ARG A 163 3.52 -1.42 2.65
C ARG A 163 4.55 -0.57 1.90
N SER A 164 5.84 -0.75 2.18
CA SER A 164 6.90 0.00 1.50
C SER A 164 7.00 -0.43 0.03
N ILE A 165 6.98 -1.74 -0.23
CA ILE A 165 7.02 -2.30 -1.58
C ILE A 165 5.77 -1.93 -2.38
N GLU A 166 4.58 -1.99 -1.78
CA GLU A 166 3.32 -1.54 -2.38
C GLU A 166 3.39 -0.06 -2.76
N THR A 167 3.88 0.80 -1.85
CA THR A 167 4.05 2.23 -2.15
C THR A 167 5.01 2.45 -3.33
N MET A 168 6.08 1.65 -3.45
CA MET A 168 7.00 1.73 -4.57
C MET A 168 6.35 1.25 -5.88
N ALA A 169 5.64 0.13 -5.85
CA ALA A 169 4.93 -0.43 -7.00
C ALA A 169 3.82 0.52 -7.49
N GLU A 170 2.99 1.04 -6.58
CA GLU A 170 1.92 2.00 -6.89
C GLU A 170 2.46 3.28 -7.53
N LYS A 171 3.56 3.83 -7.00
CA LYS A 171 4.24 4.99 -7.61
C LYS A 171 4.69 4.68 -9.03
N TYR A 172 5.25 3.51 -9.28
CA TYR A 172 5.69 3.11 -10.60
C TYR A 172 4.52 2.87 -11.57
N VAL A 173 3.47 2.18 -11.12
CA VAL A 173 2.24 1.90 -11.88
C VAL A 173 1.49 3.18 -12.24
N SER A 174 1.41 4.16 -11.32
CA SER A 174 0.79 5.47 -11.63
C SER A 174 1.49 6.21 -12.77
N GLY A 175 2.81 6.02 -12.94
CA GLY A 175 3.60 6.54 -14.06
C GLY A 175 3.36 5.85 -15.41
N MET A 176 2.48 4.85 -15.46
CA MET A 176 2.05 4.14 -16.66
C MET A 176 0.66 4.58 -17.15
N GLN A 177 0.12 5.68 -16.62
CA GLN A 177 -1.27 6.09 -16.83
C GLN A 177 -2.28 4.98 -16.50
N ALA A 178 -1.91 4.06 -15.62
CA ALA A 178 -2.77 2.94 -15.28
C ALA A 178 -4.01 3.41 -14.52
N ILE A 179 -5.14 2.73 -14.70
CA ILE A 179 -6.34 2.89 -13.86
C ILE A 179 -6.52 1.66 -12.98
N GLY A 180 -6.94 1.88 -11.74
CA GLY A 180 -7.35 0.82 -10.85
C GLY A 180 -8.61 0.14 -11.38
N ILE A 181 -8.62 -1.19 -11.38
CA ILE A 181 -9.82 -1.98 -11.66
C ILE A 181 -10.52 -2.27 -10.34
N SER A 182 -11.85 -2.18 -10.33
CA SER A 182 -12.72 -2.42 -9.16
C SER A 182 -12.76 -3.90 -8.74
N ALA A 183 -11.61 -4.43 -8.35
CA ALA A 183 -11.41 -5.75 -7.79
C ALA A 183 -10.63 -5.65 -6.47
N ARG A 184 -10.78 -6.65 -5.59
CA ARG A 184 -9.97 -6.74 -4.36
C ARG A 184 -8.53 -7.03 -4.72
N GLY A 185 -7.60 -6.21 -4.25
CA GLY A 185 -6.17 -6.39 -4.47
C GLY A 185 -5.60 -5.37 -5.45
N HIS A 186 -4.38 -5.62 -5.90
CA HIS A 186 -3.65 -4.73 -6.79
C HIS A 186 -3.93 -5.10 -8.24
N HIS A 187 -4.98 -4.51 -8.81
CA HIS A 187 -5.45 -4.76 -10.17
C HIS A 187 -5.52 -3.48 -10.97
N TYR A 188 -4.91 -3.47 -12.15
CA TYR A 188 -4.80 -2.29 -12.98
C TYR A 188 -5.02 -2.60 -14.45
N PHE A 189 -5.60 -1.66 -15.17
CA PHE A 189 -5.48 -1.62 -16.63
C PHE A 189 -4.37 -0.63 -17.01
N VAL A 190 -3.39 -1.12 -17.76
CA VAL A 190 -2.23 -0.37 -18.26
C VAL A 190 -2.39 -0.18 -19.77
N PRO A 191 -2.47 1.06 -20.28
CA PRO A 191 -2.60 1.33 -21.71
C PRO A 191 -1.43 0.79 -22.55
N LYS A 192 -1.72 0.50 -23.83
CA LYS A 192 -0.76 -0.06 -24.81
C LYS A 192 0.60 0.66 -24.83
N ALA A 193 0.57 2.00 -24.75
CA ALA A 193 1.77 2.83 -24.79
C ALA A 193 2.77 2.54 -23.65
N TYR A 194 2.29 2.01 -22.51
CA TYR A 194 3.11 1.79 -21.32
C TYR A 194 3.38 0.32 -21.01
N MET A 195 2.87 -0.61 -21.82
CA MET A 195 3.01 -2.06 -21.55
C MET A 195 4.45 -2.54 -21.36
N ARG A 196 5.42 -1.92 -22.05
CA ARG A 196 6.84 -2.27 -21.90
C ARG A 196 7.38 -1.99 -20.49
N LYS A 197 6.77 -1.06 -19.77
CA LYS A 197 7.15 -0.73 -18.39
C LYS A 197 6.77 -1.83 -17.39
N ILE A 198 5.84 -2.71 -17.73
CA ILE A 198 5.38 -3.81 -16.86
C ILE A 198 6.52 -4.80 -16.62
N SER A 199 7.31 -5.15 -17.64
CA SER A 199 8.42 -6.11 -17.49
C SER A 199 9.45 -5.63 -16.47
N LEU A 200 9.73 -4.32 -16.41
CA LEU A 200 10.61 -3.78 -15.37
C LEU A 200 10.03 -3.93 -13.96
N LEU A 201 8.70 -3.85 -13.79
CA LEU A 201 8.06 -4.13 -12.51
C LEU A 201 8.14 -5.62 -12.16
N GLU A 202 7.94 -6.51 -13.14
CA GLU A 202 8.07 -7.96 -13.00
C GLU A 202 9.51 -8.33 -12.56
N ASP A 203 10.53 -7.79 -13.24
CA ASP A 203 11.94 -8.01 -12.92
C ASP A 203 12.29 -7.51 -11.51
N PHE A 204 11.80 -6.32 -11.14
CA PHE A 204 11.99 -5.78 -9.79
C PHE A 204 11.33 -6.67 -8.72
N MET A 205 10.09 -7.09 -8.94
CA MET A 205 9.39 -7.98 -8.01
C MET A 205 10.10 -9.33 -7.88
N GLU A 206 10.59 -9.91 -8.98
CA GLU A 206 11.34 -11.16 -8.93
C GLU A 206 12.66 -11.01 -8.15
N ALA A 207 13.38 -9.90 -8.36
CA ALA A 207 14.64 -9.62 -7.67
C ALA A 207 14.44 -9.51 -6.15
N ILE A 208 13.46 -8.73 -5.69
CA ILE A 208 13.22 -8.55 -4.25
C ILE A 208 12.64 -9.81 -3.58
N ALA A 209 11.91 -10.65 -4.33
CA ALA A 209 11.31 -11.85 -3.77
C ALA A 209 12.37 -12.88 -3.34
N LYS A 210 13.50 -12.96 -4.06
CA LYS A 210 14.66 -13.82 -3.73
C LYS A 210 15.29 -13.46 -2.38
N GLU A 211 15.21 -12.19 -2.00
CA GLU A 211 15.75 -11.59 -0.79
C GLU A 211 14.79 -11.64 0.41
N ASN A 212 13.60 -12.24 0.26
CA ASN A 212 12.64 -12.34 1.35
C ASN A 212 13.17 -13.25 2.47
N LEU A 213 13.26 -12.69 3.68
CA LEU A 213 13.69 -13.37 4.90
C LEU A 213 12.54 -14.09 5.61
N PHE A 214 11.30 -13.77 5.25
CA PHE A 214 10.15 -14.44 5.81
C PHE A 214 10.07 -15.88 5.31
N SER A 215 9.74 -16.81 6.19
CA SER A 215 9.46 -18.21 5.87
C SER A 215 8.19 -18.65 6.60
N TYR A 216 7.28 -19.32 5.89
CA TYR A 216 6.11 -19.90 6.54
C TYR A 216 6.49 -21.14 7.37
N ALA A 217 5.81 -21.35 8.49
CA ALA A 217 6.01 -22.53 9.33
C ALA A 217 5.62 -23.86 8.62
N ASP A 218 4.76 -23.77 7.60
CA ASP A 218 4.34 -24.90 6.76
C ASP A 218 5.23 -25.10 5.53
N ASN A 219 6.41 -24.47 5.49
CA ASN A 219 7.39 -24.53 4.39
C ASN A 219 6.87 -24.04 3.03
N ARG A 220 5.76 -23.29 2.98
CA ARG A 220 5.38 -22.58 1.74
C ARG A 220 6.46 -21.58 1.34
N ASP A 221 6.62 -21.43 0.03
CA ASP A 221 7.59 -20.49 -0.51
C ASP A 221 7.10 -19.05 -0.37
N ALA A 222 7.76 -18.28 0.48
CA ALA A 222 7.53 -16.85 0.64
C ALA A 222 8.33 -16.01 -0.39
N LYS A 223 9.20 -16.64 -1.18
CA LYS A 223 10.01 -15.99 -2.21
C LYS A 223 9.32 -15.86 -3.55
N TYR A 224 8.03 -16.20 -3.62
CA TYR A 224 7.21 -16.00 -4.81
C TYR A 224 6.29 -14.79 -4.63
N ILE A 225 6.52 -13.75 -5.44
CA ILE A 225 5.56 -12.65 -5.64
C ILE A 225 4.70 -12.99 -6.85
N SER A 226 3.38 -13.02 -6.68
CA SER A 226 2.47 -13.26 -7.79
C SER A 226 2.30 -11.97 -8.56
N ILE A 227 2.90 -11.85 -9.74
CA ILE A 227 2.68 -10.75 -10.69
C ILE A 227 2.45 -11.34 -12.07
N ASN A 228 1.42 -10.85 -12.76
CA ASN A 228 1.15 -11.29 -14.12
C ASN A 228 0.38 -10.21 -14.89
N SER A 229 0.47 -10.27 -16.21
CA SER A 229 -0.22 -9.37 -17.11
C SER A 229 -0.87 -10.09 -18.29
N MET A 230 -2.11 -9.73 -18.62
CA MET A 230 -2.89 -10.31 -19.70
C MET A 230 -3.30 -9.23 -20.70
N TYR A 231 -3.27 -9.52 -22.00
CA TYR A 231 -3.68 -8.55 -23.01
C TYR A 231 -5.19 -8.29 -22.96
N VAL A 232 -5.58 -7.04 -23.23
CA VAL A 232 -6.97 -6.62 -23.38
C VAL A 232 -7.22 -6.29 -24.86
N ALA A 233 -8.16 -7.00 -25.47
CA ALA A 233 -8.56 -6.79 -26.86
C ALA A 233 -9.23 -5.42 -27.07
N ASP A 234 -9.03 -4.83 -28.25
CA ASP A 234 -9.69 -3.59 -28.68
C ASP A 234 -11.03 -3.85 -29.39
N ASP A 235 -11.99 -4.35 -28.61
CA ASP A 235 -13.37 -4.50 -29.04
C ASP A 235 -14.32 -3.53 -28.30
N ALA A 236 -15.51 -3.31 -28.85
CA ALA A 236 -16.49 -2.37 -28.27
C ALA A 236 -16.91 -2.74 -26.84
N LYS A 237 -16.96 -4.03 -26.51
CA LYS A 237 -17.34 -4.52 -25.19
C LYS A 237 -16.24 -4.24 -24.17
N GLN A 238 -14.96 -4.44 -24.53
CA GLN A 238 -13.83 -4.10 -23.67
C GLN A 238 -13.67 -2.60 -23.50
N ARG A 239 -13.81 -1.79 -24.57
CA ARG A 239 -13.82 -0.33 -24.46
C ARG A 239 -14.91 0.17 -23.52
N GLY A 240 -16.13 -0.39 -23.61
CA GLY A 240 -17.22 -0.08 -22.70
C GLY A 240 -16.95 -0.51 -21.24
N LYS A 241 -16.32 -1.66 -21.02
CA LYS A 241 -15.88 -2.07 -19.68
C LYS A 241 -14.83 -1.12 -19.10
N MET A 242 -13.78 -0.83 -19.87
CA MET A 242 -12.70 0.07 -19.46
C MET A 242 -13.19 1.50 -19.23
N CYS A 243 -14.22 1.95 -19.95
CA CYS A 243 -14.92 3.21 -19.68
C CYS A 243 -15.45 3.28 -18.24
N ARG A 244 -16.15 2.24 -17.81
CA ARG A 244 -16.75 2.17 -16.47
C ARG A 244 -15.69 2.13 -15.39
N GLU A 245 -14.65 1.34 -15.59
CA GLU A 245 -13.51 1.27 -14.66
C GLU A 245 -12.79 2.62 -14.57
N PHE A 246 -12.61 3.31 -15.70
CA PHE A 246 -12.05 4.65 -15.73
C PHE A 246 -12.88 5.62 -14.88
N TYR A 247 -14.21 5.65 -15.08
CA TYR A 247 -15.08 6.53 -14.30
C TYR A 247 -15.03 6.24 -12.79
N GLN A 248 -14.98 4.97 -12.40
CA GLN A 248 -14.88 4.58 -10.99
C GLN A 248 -13.54 4.99 -10.39
N ASP A 249 -12.43 4.77 -11.10
CA ASP A 249 -11.11 5.10 -10.61
C ASP A 249 -10.90 6.60 -10.48
N ILE A 250 -11.23 7.34 -11.54
CA ILE A 250 -11.11 8.81 -11.57
C ILE A 250 -12.08 9.45 -10.59
N GLY A 251 -13.30 8.93 -10.45
CA GLY A 251 -14.24 9.40 -9.42
C GLY A 251 -13.63 9.34 -8.01
N ARG A 252 -13.01 8.21 -7.65
CA ARG A 252 -12.32 8.08 -6.36
C ARG A 252 -11.16 9.05 -6.20
N GLU A 253 -10.37 9.26 -7.25
CA GLU A 253 -9.23 10.19 -7.21
C GLU A 253 -9.70 11.65 -7.08
N ILE A 254 -10.75 12.03 -7.80
CA ILE A 254 -11.40 13.34 -7.69
C ILE A 254 -11.93 13.56 -6.27
N ASP A 255 -12.66 12.60 -5.69
CA ASP A 255 -13.19 12.70 -4.32
C ASP A 255 -12.07 12.88 -3.29
N GLU A 256 -10.93 12.21 -3.48
CA GLU A 256 -9.75 12.42 -2.65
C GLU A 256 -9.16 13.81 -2.82
N TYR A 257 -9.06 14.31 -4.05
CA TYR A 257 -8.53 15.64 -4.34
C TYR A 257 -9.41 16.73 -3.73
N GLN A 258 -10.74 16.62 -3.91
CA GLN A 258 -11.71 17.52 -3.30
C GLN A 258 -11.57 17.56 -1.78
N ARG A 259 -11.52 16.40 -1.11
CA ARG A 259 -11.35 16.33 0.35
C ARG A 259 -10.06 16.99 0.82
N ARG A 260 -8.94 16.73 0.15
CA ARG A 260 -7.64 17.28 0.53
C ARG A 260 -7.54 18.80 0.27
N ILE A 261 -8.05 19.28 -0.86
CA ILE A 261 -8.09 20.72 -1.16
C ILE A 261 -9.01 21.45 -0.16
N THR A 262 -10.19 20.88 0.14
CA THR A 262 -11.11 21.40 1.15
C THR A 262 -10.43 21.53 2.50
N SER A 263 -9.72 20.49 2.94
CA SER A 263 -8.98 20.51 4.21
C SER A 263 -7.91 21.60 4.23
N LEU A 264 -7.18 21.80 3.13
CA LEU A 264 -6.17 22.86 3.04
C LEU A 264 -6.79 24.26 3.14
N ILE A 265 -7.92 24.47 2.47
CA ILE A 265 -8.68 25.71 2.53
C ILE A 265 -9.19 25.94 3.96
N GLN A 266 -9.85 24.95 4.57
CA GLN A 266 -10.39 25.05 5.92
C GLN A 266 -9.31 25.34 6.97
N ASN A 267 -8.14 24.73 6.83
CA ASN A 267 -6.99 24.94 7.71
C ASN A 267 -6.25 26.27 7.44
N GLY A 268 -6.73 27.11 6.53
CA GLY A 268 -6.13 28.42 6.24
C GLY A 268 -4.76 28.33 5.58
N ASN A 269 -4.48 27.26 4.82
CA ASN A 269 -3.20 27.13 4.14
C ASN A 269 -3.00 28.27 3.12
N SER A 270 -1.79 28.82 3.05
CA SER A 270 -1.42 29.91 2.15
C SER A 270 -0.12 29.63 1.36
N SER A 271 0.29 28.36 1.26
CA SER A 271 1.55 27.98 0.63
C SER A 271 1.44 27.90 -0.89
N GLN A 272 2.18 28.75 -1.60
CA GLN A 272 2.28 28.72 -3.07
C GLN A 272 2.73 27.36 -3.60
N ARG A 273 3.77 26.76 -2.98
CA ARG A 273 4.29 25.45 -3.38
C ARG A 273 3.25 24.33 -3.27
N ILE A 274 2.35 24.40 -2.28
CA ILE A 274 1.27 23.42 -2.13
C ILE A 274 0.22 23.63 -3.23
N LEU A 275 -0.12 24.88 -3.53
CA LEU A 275 -1.01 25.23 -4.64
C LEU A 275 -0.45 24.72 -5.99
N ASP A 276 0.80 25.03 -6.33
CA ASP A 276 1.43 24.61 -7.59
C ASP A 276 1.38 23.09 -7.76
N ARG A 277 1.60 22.35 -6.67
CA ARG A 277 1.49 20.88 -6.67
C ARG A 277 0.08 20.40 -6.99
N TRP A 278 -0.95 21.08 -6.48
CA TRP A 278 -2.34 20.72 -6.76
C TRP A 278 -2.76 21.08 -8.18
N GLU A 279 -2.32 22.23 -8.70
CA GLU A 279 -2.52 22.60 -10.11
C GLU A 279 -1.91 21.52 -11.03
N LEU A 280 -0.68 21.09 -10.77
CA LEU A 280 -0.02 20.01 -11.54
C LEU A 280 -0.77 18.68 -11.46
N LYS A 281 -1.30 18.31 -10.28
CA LYS A 281 -2.08 17.08 -10.11
C LYS A 281 -3.38 17.10 -10.90
N ILE A 282 -4.13 18.21 -10.84
CA ILE A 282 -5.38 18.38 -11.59
C ILE A 282 -5.09 18.33 -13.09
N GLN A 283 -4.06 19.03 -13.55
CA GLN A 283 -3.64 19.01 -14.96
C GLN A 283 -3.24 17.60 -15.43
N SER A 284 -2.51 16.85 -14.60
CA SER A 284 -2.15 15.46 -14.91
C SER A 284 -3.39 14.57 -15.05
N LEU A 285 -4.41 14.78 -14.20
CA LEU A 285 -5.66 14.02 -14.23
C LEU A 285 -6.51 14.35 -15.47
N GLU A 286 -6.54 15.61 -15.87
CA GLU A 286 -7.19 16.04 -17.13
C GLU A 286 -6.48 15.47 -18.37
N ASN A 287 -5.14 15.46 -18.36
CA ASN A 287 -4.37 14.84 -19.45
C ASN A 287 -4.65 13.34 -19.53
N LYS A 288 -4.75 12.65 -18.39
CA LYS A 288 -5.15 11.24 -18.33
C LYS A 288 -6.53 11.02 -18.94
N LYS A 289 -7.51 11.88 -18.67
CA LYS A 289 -8.83 11.84 -19.34
C LYS A 289 -8.71 11.89 -20.86
N ARG A 290 -7.98 12.87 -21.40
CA ARG A 290 -7.80 13.03 -22.86
C ARG A 290 -7.13 11.84 -23.51
N GLU A 291 -6.14 11.26 -22.83
CA GLU A 291 -5.45 10.06 -23.32
C GLU A 291 -6.41 8.87 -23.36
N TYR A 292 -7.24 8.69 -22.33
CA TYR A 292 -8.24 7.63 -22.28
C TYR A 292 -9.39 7.82 -23.28
N GLU A 293 -9.78 9.06 -23.60
CA GLU A 293 -10.74 9.33 -24.69
C GLU A 293 -10.20 8.81 -26.04
N THR A 294 -8.90 8.97 -26.26
CA THR A 294 -8.20 8.46 -27.45
C THR A 294 -8.12 6.94 -27.44
N ILE A 295 -7.67 6.34 -26.32
CA ILE A 295 -7.52 4.89 -26.18
C ILE A 295 -8.87 4.18 -26.35
N LEU A 296 -9.91 4.72 -25.72
CA LEU A 296 -11.22 4.11 -25.69
C LEU A 296 -12.12 4.55 -26.84
N LYS A 297 -11.62 5.39 -27.75
CA LYS A 297 -12.33 5.87 -28.95
C LYS A 297 -13.74 6.39 -28.61
N GLN A 298 -13.86 7.09 -27.47
CA GLN A 298 -15.12 7.60 -26.94
C GLN A 298 -14.89 8.84 -26.09
N ASP A 299 -15.90 9.70 -26.04
CA ASP A 299 -15.89 10.86 -25.15
C ASP A 299 -16.15 10.43 -23.69
N LEU A 300 -15.40 11.03 -22.76
CA LEU A 300 -15.48 10.72 -21.32
C LEU A 300 -16.13 11.88 -20.54
N SER A 301 -17.15 12.51 -21.11
CA SER A 301 -17.83 13.69 -20.54
C SER A 301 -18.53 13.45 -19.21
N GLY A 302 -18.73 12.19 -18.78
CA GLY A 302 -19.34 11.86 -17.49
C GLY A 302 -18.60 12.39 -16.25
N VAL A 303 -17.40 12.95 -16.41
CA VAL A 303 -16.60 13.55 -15.32
C VAL A 303 -16.33 15.05 -15.51
N ASP A 304 -16.91 15.69 -16.52
CA ASP A 304 -16.60 17.10 -16.83
C ASP A 304 -17.04 18.09 -15.74
N GLU A 305 -18.21 17.85 -15.13
CA GLU A 305 -18.68 18.64 -13.99
C GLU A 305 -17.73 18.50 -12.79
N ASN A 306 -17.23 17.29 -12.54
CA ASN A 306 -16.31 17.01 -11.45
C ASN A 306 -14.96 17.73 -11.65
N PHE A 307 -14.44 17.75 -12.88
CA PHE A 307 -13.25 18.52 -13.22
C PHE A 307 -13.48 20.04 -13.09
N SER A 308 -14.66 20.52 -13.48
CA SER A 308 -15.02 21.94 -13.33
C SER A 308 -15.02 22.34 -11.86
N MET A 309 -15.64 21.53 -10.99
CA MET A 309 -15.62 21.74 -9.54
C MET A 309 -14.19 21.73 -8.96
N LEU A 310 -13.32 20.82 -9.40
CA LEU A 310 -11.92 20.79 -8.96
C LEU A 310 -11.15 22.06 -9.34
N ARG A 311 -11.37 22.58 -10.56
CA ARG A 311 -10.78 23.84 -11.00
C ARG A 311 -11.26 25.01 -10.14
N ASP A 312 -12.57 25.10 -9.91
CA ASP A 312 -13.14 26.16 -9.07
C ASP A 312 -12.57 26.14 -7.64
N MET A 313 -12.40 24.96 -7.05
CA MET A 313 -11.78 24.80 -5.73
C MET A 313 -10.30 25.21 -5.73
N CYS A 314 -9.57 24.91 -6.81
CA CYS A 314 -8.18 25.32 -6.96
C CYS A 314 -8.07 26.84 -7.09
N ASP A 315 -8.97 27.47 -7.85
CA ASP A 315 -9.04 28.93 -8.00
C ASP A 315 -9.37 29.62 -6.67
N GLN A 316 -10.28 29.06 -5.87
CA GLN A 316 -10.54 29.54 -4.51
C GLN A 316 -9.29 29.47 -3.62
N PHE A 317 -8.54 28.36 -3.70
CA PHE A 317 -7.30 28.21 -2.96
C PHE A 317 -6.25 29.24 -3.42
N LYS A 318 -6.13 29.46 -4.73
CA LYS A 318 -5.25 30.47 -5.35
C LYS A 318 -5.54 31.88 -4.88
N LEU A 319 -6.82 32.26 -4.75
CA LEU A 319 -7.22 33.57 -4.21
C LEU A 319 -6.75 33.75 -2.77
N ARG A 320 -6.79 32.70 -1.93
CA ARG A 320 -6.32 32.76 -0.54
C ARG A 320 -4.79 32.87 -0.41
N VAL A 321 -4.06 32.16 -1.26
CA VAL A 321 -2.60 32.28 -1.32
C VAL A 321 -2.21 33.71 -1.70
N LYS A 322 -2.85 34.27 -2.74
CA LYS A 322 -2.62 35.65 -3.18
C LYS A 322 -2.97 36.68 -2.10
N SER A 323 -4.12 36.54 -1.43
CA SER A 323 -4.50 37.48 -0.37
C SER A 323 -3.48 37.45 0.78
N SER A 324 -3.03 36.27 1.19
CA SER A 324 -2.01 36.14 2.23
C SER A 324 -0.66 36.78 1.85
N GLN A 325 -0.27 36.71 0.57
CA GLN A 325 0.94 37.38 0.07
C GLN A 325 0.80 38.91 0.08
N ILE A 326 -0.39 39.44 -0.24
CA ILE A 326 -0.64 40.89 -0.25
C ILE A 326 -0.69 41.44 1.19
N PHE A 327 -1.39 40.76 2.10
CA PHE A 327 -1.54 41.21 3.49
C PHE A 327 -0.36 40.86 4.40
N GLY A 328 0.44 39.83 4.06
CA GLY A 328 1.64 39.44 4.81
C GLY A 328 2.88 40.30 4.55
N VAL A 329 2.87 41.15 3.51
CA VAL A 329 3.95 42.11 3.21
C VAL A 329 3.75 43.45 3.95
N ALA A 330 2.60 43.64 4.59
CA ALA A 330 2.24 44.88 5.31
C ALA A 330 2.43 44.81 6.84
N ALA A 331 3.13 43.78 7.37
CA ALA A 331 3.39 43.58 8.80
C ALA A 331 4.88 43.61 9.12
#